data_AF-A0A4R4CZ66-F1
#
_entry.id   AF-A0A4R4CZ66-F1
#
_cell.length_a   1.000
_cell.length_b   1.000
_cell.length_c   1.000
_cell.angle_alpha   90.00
_cell.angle_beta   90.00
_cell.angle_gamma   90.00
#
_symmetry.space_group_name_H-M   'P 1'
#
loop_
_entity.id
_entity.type
_entity.pdbx_description
1 polymer ?
#
loop_
_entity_poly.entity_id
_entity_poly.type
_entity_poly.pdbx_seq_one_letter_code
_entity_poly.pdbx_strand_id
1 'polypeptide(L)'
;MSLYKRFSLFAAGIFAVVGLIFLFFPNAALVFFNHISAYFGLPETPLQGAGFYLILAAAYMYLVTLLAILMYRNPAQHSYPFLLAHAKLASSILSLFLFFIYRPYLIFLANFVIDGLIGLAALYFYLKIRKTGLSGNA
;
A
#
# COMPACT_ATOMS: atom_id res chain seq x y z
N MET A 1 21.41 -3.40 -7.33
CA MET A 1 20.60 -4.24 -6.43
C MET A 1 20.35 -3.65 -5.04
N SER A 2 21.23 -2.81 -4.46
CA SER A 2 21.07 -2.36 -3.07
C SER A 2 19.80 -1.52 -2.82
N LEU A 3 19.42 -0.62 -3.74
CA LEU A 3 18.24 0.24 -3.59
C LEU A 3 16.92 -0.57 -3.56
N TYR A 4 16.80 -1.57 -4.42
CA TYR A 4 15.63 -2.46 -4.47
C TYR A 4 15.46 -3.24 -3.16
N LYS A 5 16.57 -3.77 -2.61
CA LYS A 5 16.56 -4.45 -1.31
C LYS A 5 16.18 -3.48 -0.19
N ARG A 6 16.73 -2.26 -0.16
CA ARG A 6 16.35 -1.24 0.84
C ARG A 6 14.88 -0.88 0.76
N PHE A 7 14.36 -0.64 -0.45
CA PHE A 7 12.94 -0.41 -0.69
C PHE A 7 12.09 -1.57 -0.16
N SER A 8 12.45 -2.80 -0.51
CA SER A 8 11.72 -4.00 -0.09
C SER A 8 11.70 -4.18 1.43
N LEU A 9 12.84 -3.96 2.09
CA LEU A 9 12.95 -4.06 3.55
C LEU A 9 12.12 -2.96 4.25
N PHE A 10 12.22 -1.72 3.77
CA PHE A 10 11.48 -0.60 4.32
C PHE A 10 9.97 -0.77 4.13
N ALA A 11 9.55 -1.19 2.93
CA ALA A 11 8.15 -1.50 2.64
C ALA A 11 7.62 -2.62 3.54
N ALA A 12 8.38 -3.71 3.73
CA ALA A 12 8.00 -4.78 4.63
C ALA A 12 7.80 -4.28 6.07
N GLY A 13 8.73 -3.48 6.58
CA GLY A 13 8.62 -2.88 7.91
C GLY A 13 7.38 -2.00 8.06
N ILE A 14 7.14 -1.10 7.10
CA ILE A 14 5.96 -0.23 7.12
C ILE A 14 4.67 -1.04 7.08
N PHE A 15 4.54 -1.97 6.14
CA PHE A 15 3.30 -2.75 6.01
C PHE A 15 3.02 -3.60 7.24
N ALA A 16 4.06 -4.18 7.85
CA ALA A 16 3.92 -4.92 9.10
C ALA A 16 3.42 -4.01 10.22
N VAL A 17 4.05 -2.84 10.41
CA VAL A 17 3.65 -1.87 11.46
C VAL A 17 2.23 -1.38 11.25
N VAL A 18 1.87 -0.99 10.01
CA VAL A 18 0.51 -0.54 9.69
C VAL A 18 -0.51 -1.66 9.89
N GLY A 19 -0.19 -2.90 9.50
CA GLY A 19 -1.04 -4.06 9.75
C GLY A 19 -1.28 -4.32 11.24
N LEU A 20 -0.24 -4.18 12.08
CA LEU A 20 -0.37 -4.28 13.53
C LEU A 20 -1.22 -3.15 14.11
N ILE A 21 -1.06 -1.92 13.60
CA ILE A 21 -1.91 -0.79 14.00
C ILE A 21 -3.38 -1.07 13.67
N PHE A 22 -3.69 -1.58 12.48
CA PHE A 22 -5.08 -1.94 12.14
C PHE A 22 -5.64 -3.05 13.03
N LEU A 23 -4.81 -4.01 13.46
CA LEU A 23 -5.24 -5.12 14.29
C LEU A 23 -5.49 -4.70 15.75
N PHE A 24 -4.61 -3.90 16.34
CA PHE A 24 -4.66 -3.54 17.77
C PHE A 24 -5.29 -2.17 18.04
N PHE A 25 -5.26 -1.27 17.06
CA PHE A 25 -5.75 0.10 17.18
C PHE A 25 -6.67 0.45 15.99
N PRO A 26 -7.78 -0.28 15.82
CA PRO A 26 -8.59 -0.25 14.60
C PRO A 26 -9.13 1.13 14.21
N ASN A 27 -9.43 1.96 15.21
CA ASN A 27 -9.97 3.30 15.00
C ASN A 27 -8.88 4.37 14.88
N ALA A 28 -7.62 4.07 15.24
CA ALA A 28 -6.58 5.09 15.35
C ALA A 28 -6.28 5.78 14.01
N ALA A 29 -6.27 5.01 12.92
CA ALA A 29 -6.05 5.57 11.58
C ALA A 29 -7.20 6.51 11.18
N LEU A 30 -8.45 6.10 11.40
CA LEU A 30 -9.62 6.92 11.07
C LEU A 30 -9.64 8.22 11.89
N VAL A 31 -9.37 8.14 13.20
CA VAL A 31 -9.31 9.30 14.10
C VAL A 31 -8.19 10.25 13.67
N PHE A 32 -7.00 9.74 13.35
CA PHE A 32 -5.88 10.56 12.86
C PHE A 32 -6.26 11.34 11.60
N PHE A 33 -6.87 10.68 10.61
CA PHE A 33 -7.28 11.35 9.37
C PHE A 33 -8.46 12.31 9.59
N ASN A 34 -9.39 12.02 10.50
CA ASN A 34 -10.48 12.94 10.84
C ASN A 34 -9.97 14.22 11.52
N HIS A 35 -8.95 14.12 12.39
CA HIS A 35 -8.32 15.32 12.95
C HIS A 35 -7.71 16.22 11.88
N ILE A 36 -7.11 15.64 10.84
CA ILE A 36 -6.55 16.40 9.73
C ILE A 36 -7.66 16.91 8.80
N SER A 37 -8.72 16.14 8.58
CA SER A 37 -9.81 16.50 7.67
C SER A 37 -10.50 17.79 8.09
N ALA A 38 -10.61 18.05 9.40
CA ALA A 38 -11.14 19.30 9.95
C ALA A 38 -10.39 20.55 9.44
N TYR A 39 -9.06 20.49 9.29
CA TYR A 39 -8.27 21.62 8.77
C TYR A 39 -8.55 21.91 7.30
N PHE A 40 -8.97 20.91 6.53
CA PHE A 40 -9.29 21.02 5.11
C PHE A 40 -10.79 21.17 4.83
N GLY A 41 -11.63 21.25 5.87
CA GLY A 41 -13.09 21.31 5.72
C GLY A 41 -13.72 20.05 5.11
N LEU A 42 -13.01 18.91 5.17
CA LEU A 42 -13.47 17.64 4.61
C LEU A 42 -14.32 16.87 5.64
N PRO A 43 -15.33 16.10 5.20
CA PRO A 43 -16.20 15.35 6.10
C PRO A 43 -15.42 14.27 6.85
N GLU A 44 -15.87 13.97 8.08
CA GLU A 44 -15.29 12.92 8.90
C GLU A 44 -15.73 11.53 8.43
N THR A 45 -14.81 10.57 8.48
CA THR A 45 -15.10 9.17 8.21
C THR A 45 -15.81 8.54 9.42
N PRO A 46 -16.95 7.87 9.25
CA PRO A 46 -17.64 7.20 10.35
C PRO A 46 -16.78 6.12 11.00
N LEU A 47 -16.81 6.04 12.34
CA LEU A 47 -16.09 5.01 13.10
C LEU A 47 -16.91 3.71 13.28
N GLN A 48 -18.21 3.75 13.00
CA GLN A 48 -19.13 2.63 13.19
C GLN A 48 -19.09 1.68 11.98
N GLY A 49 -19.10 0.37 12.22
CA GLY A 49 -19.12 -0.66 11.16
C GLY A 49 -17.76 -1.07 10.58
N ALA A 50 -16.64 -0.54 11.10
CA ALA A 50 -15.30 -0.84 10.58
C ALA A 50 -14.81 -2.28 10.85
N GLY A 51 -15.43 -3.01 11.79
CA GLY A 51 -14.99 -4.32 12.30
C GLY A 51 -14.57 -5.33 11.22
N PHE A 52 -15.45 -5.62 10.28
CA PHE A 52 -15.17 -6.60 9.21
C PHE A 52 -14.05 -6.11 8.27
N TYR A 53 -14.05 -4.82 7.92
CA TYR A 53 -13.05 -4.23 7.03
C TYR A 53 -11.65 -4.21 7.65
N LEU A 54 -11.53 -4.18 8.97
CA LEU A 54 -10.25 -4.26 9.67
C LEU A 54 -9.59 -5.63 9.50
N ILE A 55 -10.37 -6.70 9.52
CA ILE A 55 -9.87 -8.05 9.25
C ILE A 55 -9.32 -8.13 7.82
N LEU A 56 -10.06 -7.59 6.85
CA LEU A 56 -9.61 -7.53 5.46
C LEU A 56 -8.35 -6.67 5.30
N ALA A 57 -8.30 -5.51 5.97
CA ALA A 57 -7.15 -4.62 5.93
C ALA A 57 -5.90 -5.27 6.54
N ALA A 58 -6.03 -5.93 7.69
CA ALA A 58 -4.93 -6.65 8.33
C ALA A 58 -4.43 -7.83 7.47
N ALA A 59 -5.35 -8.61 6.89
CA ALA A 59 -5.00 -9.72 5.99
C ALA A 59 -4.29 -9.23 4.73
N TYR A 60 -4.75 -8.13 4.14
CA TYR A 60 -4.08 -7.48 3.02
C TYR A 60 -2.69 -6.98 3.39
N MET A 61 -2.54 -6.33 4.54
CA MET A 61 -1.24 -5.84 5.03
C MET A 61 -0.25 -6.98 5.26
N TYR A 62 -0.70 -8.12 5.78
CA TYR A 62 0.11 -9.33 5.86
C TYR A 62 0.60 -9.78 4.47
N LEU A 63 -0.28 -9.83 3.47
CA LEU A 63 0.07 -10.26 2.13
C LEU A 63 1.11 -9.34 1.47
N VAL A 64 0.92 -8.01 1.53
CA VAL A 64 1.89 -7.07 0.95
C VAL A 64 3.22 -7.06 1.73
N THR A 65 3.19 -7.31 3.04
CA THR A 65 4.40 -7.53 3.86
C THR A 65 5.16 -8.76 3.39
N LEU A 66 4.46 -9.88 3.20
CA LEU A 66 5.06 -11.12 2.70
C LEU A 66 5.68 -10.91 1.32
N LEU A 67 4.99 -10.24 0.41
CA LEU A 67 5.53 -9.89 -0.91
C LEU A 67 6.82 -9.06 -0.78
N ALA A 68 6.84 -8.04 0.08
CA ALA A 68 8.01 -7.22 0.31
C ALA A 68 9.20 -8.01 0.90
N ILE A 69 8.94 -8.96 1.82
CA ILE A 69 9.97 -9.89 2.32
C ILE A 69 10.50 -10.78 1.19
N LEU A 70 9.62 -11.33 0.35
CA LEU A 70 10.02 -12.16 -0.79
C LEU A 70 10.84 -11.38 -1.82
N MET A 71 10.49 -10.11 -2.07
CA MET A 71 11.27 -9.19 -2.89
C MET A 71 12.68 -8.98 -2.31
N TYR A 72 12.79 -8.79 -0.99
CA TYR A 72 14.08 -8.65 -0.34
C TYR A 72 14.94 -9.90 -0.45
N ARG A 73 14.34 -11.09 -0.22
CA ARG A 73 15.04 -12.38 -0.25
C ARG A 73 15.44 -12.81 -1.66
N ASN A 74 14.57 -12.57 -2.65
CA ASN A 74 14.73 -13.05 -4.03
C ASN A 74 14.72 -11.89 -5.04
N PRO A 75 15.78 -11.06 -5.11
CA PRO A 75 15.77 -9.83 -5.89
C PRO A 75 15.84 -10.01 -7.40
N ALA A 76 16.19 -11.20 -7.89
CA ALA A 76 16.16 -11.53 -9.31
C ALA A 76 14.73 -11.85 -9.81
N GLN A 77 13.82 -12.20 -8.90
CA GLN A 77 12.47 -12.61 -9.26
C GLN A 77 11.57 -11.39 -9.50
N HIS A 78 11.14 -11.21 -10.75
CA HIS A 78 10.34 -10.06 -11.16
C HIS A 78 8.84 -10.18 -10.83
N SER A 79 8.34 -11.39 -10.50
CA SER A 79 6.91 -11.58 -10.22
C SER A 79 6.45 -10.88 -8.94
N TYR A 80 7.27 -10.84 -7.89
CA TYR A 80 6.90 -10.20 -6.63
C TYR A 80 6.68 -8.69 -6.72
N PRO A 81 7.58 -7.87 -7.30
CA PRO A 81 7.32 -6.44 -7.46
C PRO A 81 6.13 -6.17 -8.39
N PHE A 82 5.87 -7.05 -9.37
CA PHE A 82 4.70 -6.94 -10.25
C PHE A 82 3.38 -7.14 -9.49
N LEU A 83 3.31 -8.18 -8.64
CA LEU A 83 2.14 -8.44 -7.79
C LEU A 83 1.93 -7.30 -6.78
N LEU A 84 3.00 -6.81 -6.15
CA LEU A 84 2.92 -5.69 -5.22
C LEU A 84 2.43 -4.41 -5.93
N ALA A 85 2.90 -4.15 -7.15
CA ALA A 85 2.42 -3.03 -7.95
C ALA A 85 0.91 -3.13 -8.23
N HIS A 86 0.42 -4.30 -8.65
CA HIS A 86 -1.02 -4.51 -8.87
C HIS A 86 -1.83 -4.30 -7.59
N ALA A 87 -1.38 -4.90 -6.48
CA ALA A 87 -2.05 -4.77 -5.19
C ALA A 87 -2.20 -3.30 -4.77
N LYS A 88 -1.15 -2.50 -4.93
CA LYS A 88 -1.11 -1.09 -4.51
C LYS A 88 -1.80 -0.17 -5.50
N LEU A 89 -1.61 -0.34 -6.80
CA LEU A 89 -2.29 0.47 -7.81
C LEU A 89 -3.81 0.23 -7.80
N ALA A 90 -4.27 -1.01 -7.61
CA ALA A 90 -5.70 -1.30 -7.48
C ALA A 90 -6.31 -0.59 -6.25
N SER A 91 -5.66 -0.70 -5.09
CA SER A 91 -6.06 0.01 -3.86
C SER A 91 -6.09 1.54 -4.06
N SER A 92 -5.09 2.08 -4.73
CA SER A 92 -4.98 3.51 -5.06
C SER A 92 -6.14 3.97 -5.95
N ILE A 93 -6.37 3.30 -7.08
CA ILE A 93 -7.44 3.63 -8.04
C ILE A 93 -8.81 3.52 -7.38
N LEU A 94 -9.07 2.46 -6.61
CA LEU A 94 -10.33 2.29 -5.89
C LEU A 94 -10.55 3.39 -4.86
N SER A 95 -9.49 3.81 -4.17
CA SER A 95 -9.59 4.91 -3.19
C SER A 95 -9.94 6.23 -3.87
N LEU A 96 -9.32 6.54 -5.01
CA LEU A 96 -9.66 7.73 -5.79
C LEU A 96 -11.11 7.66 -6.30
N PHE A 97 -11.53 6.50 -6.80
CA PHE A 97 -12.90 6.28 -7.23
C PHE A 97 -13.90 6.52 -6.09
N LEU A 98 -13.66 5.97 -4.90
CA LEU A 98 -14.53 6.15 -3.73
C LEU A 98 -14.55 7.60 -3.22
N PHE A 99 -13.43 8.33 -3.33
CA PHE A 99 -13.37 9.75 -2.99
C PHE A 99 -14.36 10.57 -3.82
N PHE A 100 -14.47 10.31 -5.13
CA PHE A 100 -15.39 11.04 -6.01
C PHE A 100 -16.83 10.53 -5.95
N ILE A 101 -17.05 9.22 -5.80
CA ILE A 101 -18.39 8.62 -5.96
C ILE A 101 -19.14 8.48 -4.63
N TYR A 102 -18.45 8.20 -3.52
CA TYR A 102 -19.09 7.98 -2.22
C TYR A 102 -19.08 9.26 -1.38
N ARG A 103 -17.91 9.58 -0.83
CA ARG A 103 -17.67 10.77 -0.02
C ARG A 103 -16.20 11.17 -0.11
N PRO A 104 -15.90 12.48 -0.11
CA PRO A 104 -14.52 12.98 -0.21
C PRO A 104 -13.80 12.89 1.14
N TYR A 105 -13.64 11.67 1.67
CA TYR A 105 -12.89 11.46 2.90
C TYR A 105 -11.40 11.60 2.65
N LEU A 106 -10.71 12.34 3.53
CA LEU A 106 -9.27 12.58 3.42
C LEU A 106 -8.48 11.26 3.37
N ILE A 107 -8.92 10.23 4.09
CA ILE A 107 -8.27 8.92 4.10
C ILE A 107 -8.23 8.27 2.71
N PHE A 108 -9.25 8.46 1.87
CA PHE A 108 -9.25 7.93 0.51
C PHE A 108 -8.24 8.64 -0.37
N LEU A 109 -8.12 9.98 -0.25
CA LEU A 109 -7.13 10.75 -0.99
C LEU A 109 -5.70 10.40 -0.52
N ALA A 110 -5.49 10.30 0.80
CA ALA A 110 -4.21 9.89 1.36
C ALA A 110 -3.81 8.48 0.89
N ASN A 111 -4.75 7.54 0.90
CA ASN A 111 -4.50 6.18 0.42
C ASN A 111 -4.21 6.16 -1.09
N PHE A 112 -4.95 6.92 -1.90
CA PHE A 112 -4.67 7.08 -3.34
C PHE A 112 -3.22 7.50 -3.58
N VAL A 113 -2.75 8.55 -2.88
CA VAL A 113 -1.39 9.06 -3.05
C VAL A 113 -0.34 8.04 -2.58
N ILE A 114 -0.48 7.53 -1.35
CA ILE A 114 0.52 6.64 -0.75
C ILE A 114 0.61 5.33 -1.53
N ASP A 115 -0.50 4.65 -1.77
CA ASP A 115 -0.49 3.38 -2.51
C ASP A 115 -0.13 3.59 -3.98
N GLY A 116 -0.49 4.74 -4.58
CA GLY A 116 -0.08 5.11 -5.92
C GLY A 116 1.44 5.21 -6.05
N LEU A 117 2.09 5.93 -5.13
CA LEU A 117 3.55 6.09 -5.10
C LEU A 117 4.26 4.74 -4.90
N ILE A 118 3.78 3.92 -3.96
CA ILE A 118 4.34 2.60 -3.70
C ILE A 118 4.16 1.68 -4.91
N GLY A 119 2.97 1.68 -5.52
CA GLY A 119 2.64 0.88 -6.69
C GLY A 119 3.49 1.24 -7.90
N LEU A 120 3.68 2.54 -8.15
CA LEU A 120 4.56 3.03 -9.21
C LEU A 120 6.03 2.67 -8.94
N ALA A 121 6.51 2.79 -7.70
CA ALA A 121 7.86 2.39 -7.34
C ALA A 121 8.08 0.87 -7.56
N ALA A 122 7.12 0.04 -7.13
CA ALA A 122 7.17 -1.40 -7.37
C ALA A 122 7.14 -1.74 -8.87
N LEU A 123 6.30 -1.05 -9.65
CA LEU A 123 6.24 -1.21 -11.11
C LEU A 123 7.55 -0.82 -11.78
N TYR A 124 8.17 0.29 -11.37
CA TYR A 124 9.49 0.69 -11.84
C TYR A 124 10.53 -0.41 -11.61
N PHE A 125 10.56 -1.00 -10.41
CA PHE A 125 11.49 -2.09 -10.12
C PHE A 125 11.20 -3.35 -10.94
N TYR A 126 9.92 -3.71 -11.14
CA TYR A 126 9.53 -4.80 -12.03
C TYR A 126 10.10 -4.60 -13.44
N LEU A 127 9.86 -3.43 -14.05
CA LEU A 127 10.33 -3.12 -15.41
C LEU A 127 11.86 -3.17 -15.50
N LYS A 128 12.54 -2.65 -14.47
CA LYS A 128 14.00 -2.67 -14.39
C LYS A 128 14.56 -4.08 -14.34
N ILE A 129 14.03 -4.94 -13.46
CA ILE A 129 14.49 -6.33 -13.31
C ILE A 129 14.20 -7.12 -14.59
N ARG A 130 13.00 -6.96 -15.17
CA ARG A 130 12.62 -7.62 -16.43
C ARG A 130 13.56 -7.24 -17.58
N LYS A 131 13.90 -5.96 -17.72
CA LYS A 131 14.82 -5.48 -18.76
C LYS A 131 16.23 -6.07 -18.59
N THR A 132 16.74 -6.14 -17.36
CA THR A 132 18.05 -6.75 -17.08
C THR A 132 18.04 -8.26 -17.35
N GLY A 133 16.96 -8.96 -17.04
CA GLY A 133 16.82 -10.39 -17.34
C GLY A 133 16.77 -10.70 -18.84
N LEU A 134 16.18 -9.82 -19.66
CA LEU A 134 16.19 -9.96 -21.12
C LEU A 134 17.57 -9.69 -21.74
N SER A 135 18.35 -8.77 -21.14
CA SER A 135 19.69 -8.40 -21.63
C SER A 135 20.78 -9.42 -21.30
N GLY A 136 20.56 -10.35 -20.37
CA GLY A 136 21.54 -11.38 -20.01
C GLY A 136 21.42 -12.68 -20.83
N ASN A 137 20.39 -12.79 -21.68
CA ASN A 137 20.10 -13.95 -22.53
C ASN A 137 20.32 -13.66 -24.03
N ALA A 138 20.95 -12.53 -24.36
CA ALA A 138 21.30 -12.11 -25.73
C ALA A 138 22.82 -12.00 -25.83
#